data_AF-A0A814QX99-F1
#
_entry.id   AF-A0A814QX99-F1
#
_cell.length_a   1.000
_cell.length_b   1.000
_cell.length_c   1.000
_cell.angle_alpha   90.00
_cell.angle_beta   90.00
_cell.angle_gamma   90.00
#
_symmetry.space_group_name_H-M   'P 1'
#
loop_
_entity.id
_entity.type
_entity.pdbx_description
1 polymer ?
#
loop_
_entity_poly.entity_id
_entity_poly.type
_entity_poly.pdbx_seq_one_letter_code
_entity_poly.pdbx_strand_id
1 'polypeptide(L)'
;MGLLLCILLESFNAITVTDNNIGCSKTMQKASNIDSSLNYLLRPKRGSASSLLMCQMTWSKTAITIAGMADGTEGNGQNQLSHPYTLAIGQNHEIYIADSHNNRIQKWTMNSGTGTTVAGNADGSSGLSNTALHFPAGIVLDKYDNMYFTDRENHRVMYWEKDAPQGSTYAGTPGNRF
;
A
#
# COMPACT_ATOMS: atom_id res chain seq x y z
N MET A 1 26.19 -9.63 -9.77
CA MET A 1 25.18 -8.64 -9.30
C MET A 1 23.83 -9.28 -9.52
N GLY A 2 23.23 -9.86 -8.48
CA GLY A 2 22.00 -10.65 -8.57
C GLY A 2 20.91 -10.03 -7.71
N LEU A 3 19.77 -9.75 -8.33
CA LEU A 3 18.60 -9.11 -7.75
C LEU A 3 17.97 -10.02 -6.67
N LEU A 4 17.93 -9.55 -5.42
CA LEU A 4 17.17 -10.20 -4.34
C LEU A 4 15.72 -9.72 -4.43
N LEU A 5 14.85 -10.49 -5.09
CA LEU A 5 13.42 -10.18 -5.17
C LEU A 5 12.74 -10.66 -3.88
N CYS A 6 12.54 -9.76 -2.92
CA CYS A 6 11.81 -10.04 -1.69
C CYS A 6 10.31 -9.79 -1.95
N ILE A 7 9.52 -10.85 -2.09
CA ILE A 7 8.06 -10.78 -2.20
C ILE A 7 7.51 -10.84 -0.77
N LEU A 8 7.03 -9.72 -0.25
CA LEU A 8 6.12 -9.72 0.91
C LEU A 8 4.72 -10.07 0.38
N LEU A 9 3.90 -10.81 1.14
CA LEU A 9 2.49 -11.06 0.86
C LEU A 9 1.81 -11.07 2.23
N GLU A 10 0.95 -10.10 2.50
CA GLU A 10 0.47 -9.77 3.85
C GLU A 10 -0.57 -10.73 4.45
N SER A 11 -0.90 -11.85 3.79
CA SER A 11 -2.03 -12.70 4.22
C SER A 11 -1.68 -14.05 4.84
N PHE A 12 -0.41 -14.41 5.02
CA PHE A 12 -0.09 -15.66 5.71
C PHE A 12 0.96 -15.47 6.79
N ASN A 13 0.80 -16.27 7.86
CA ASN A 13 1.74 -16.47 8.96
C ASN A 13 3.11 -17.00 8.51
N ALA A 14 3.49 -16.85 7.23
CA ALA A 14 4.79 -17.21 6.71
C ALA A 14 5.22 -16.40 5.46
N ILE A 15 6.51 -16.09 5.36
CA ILE A 15 7.18 -15.50 4.19
C ILE A 15 7.94 -16.60 3.47
N THR A 16 7.71 -16.81 2.17
CA THR A 16 8.48 -17.77 1.38
C THR A 16 9.54 -17.05 0.55
N VAL A 17 10.82 -17.35 0.82
CA VAL A 17 11.94 -16.83 0.03
C VAL A 17 12.31 -17.88 -1.03
N THR A 18 12.36 -17.44 -2.29
CA THR A 18 12.74 -18.25 -3.45
C THR A 18 13.96 -17.65 -4.11
N ASP A 19 15.02 -18.44 -4.26
CA ASP A 19 16.15 -18.11 -5.14
C ASP A 19 16.04 -18.92 -6.43
N ASN A 20 15.70 -18.23 -7.51
CA ASN A 20 15.46 -18.83 -8.83
C ASN A 20 16.75 -19.27 -9.54
N ASN A 21 17.93 -18.82 -9.09
CA ASN A 21 19.21 -19.23 -9.69
C ASN A 21 19.67 -20.61 -9.18
N ILE A 22 19.23 -21.01 -7.97
CA ILE A 22 19.62 -22.29 -7.35
C ILE A 22 18.42 -23.23 -7.10
N GLY A 23 17.21 -22.84 -7.51
CA GLY A 23 16.01 -23.68 -7.41
C GLY A 23 15.61 -24.00 -5.97
N CYS A 24 15.87 -23.09 -5.03
CA CYS A 24 15.62 -23.30 -3.61
C CYS A 24 14.48 -22.39 -3.13
N SER A 25 13.49 -22.98 -2.46
CA SER A 25 12.39 -22.26 -1.81
C SER A 25 12.30 -22.65 -0.34
N LYS A 26 12.04 -21.68 0.55
CA LYS A 26 11.77 -21.97 1.96
C LYS A 26 10.73 -21.02 2.52
N THR A 27 9.73 -21.60 3.17
CA THR A 27 8.64 -20.91 3.85
C THR A 27 9.01 -20.68 5.32
N MET A 28 9.05 -19.43 5.77
CA MET A 28 9.40 -19.00 7.12
C MET A 28 8.14 -18.61 7.87
N GLN A 29 7.76 -19.32 8.93
CA GLN A 29 6.59 -18.97 9.75
C GLN A 29 6.90 -17.86 10.77
N LYS A 30 5.89 -17.07 11.15
CA LYS A 30 5.96 -15.98 12.14
C LYS A 30 6.56 -16.50 13.45
N ALA A 31 7.77 -16.05 13.79
CA ALA A 31 8.38 -16.33 15.09
C ALA A 31 7.66 -15.53 16.18
N SER A 32 7.30 -16.17 17.29
CA SER A 32 6.57 -15.55 18.41
C SER A 32 7.40 -14.51 19.17
N ASN A 33 8.71 -14.43 18.94
CA ASN A 33 9.61 -13.47 19.55
C ASN A 33 10.52 -12.85 18.46
N ILE A 34 10.38 -11.54 18.25
CA ILE A 34 11.16 -10.78 17.28
C ILE A 34 12.54 -10.49 17.91
N ASP A 35 13.45 -11.47 17.87
CA ASP A 35 14.88 -11.17 18.03
C ASP A 35 15.45 -10.79 16.66
N SER A 36 16.15 -9.65 16.66
CA SER A 36 16.76 -8.91 15.54
C SER A 36 17.77 -9.67 14.66
N SER A 37 17.91 -10.99 14.81
CA SER A 37 18.82 -11.80 13.99
C SER A 37 18.31 -13.24 13.78
N LEU A 38 17.22 -13.39 13.03
CA LEU A 38 16.76 -14.71 12.59
C LEU A 38 17.67 -15.26 11.48
N ASN A 39 18.76 -15.94 11.88
CA ASN A 39 19.64 -16.68 10.98
C ASN A 39 18.96 -17.99 10.53
N TYR A 40 18.33 -18.00 9.35
CA TYR A 40 17.73 -19.21 8.80
C TYR A 40 18.66 -19.92 7.79
N LEU A 41 19.12 -21.13 8.16
CA LEU A 41 19.87 -22.02 7.28
C LEU A 41 18.98 -22.52 6.12
N LEU A 42 19.26 -22.10 4.89
CA LEU A 42 18.75 -22.72 3.67
C LEU A 42 19.60 -23.97 3.39
N ARG A 43 18.99 -25.17 3.42
CA ARG A 43 19.70 -26.41 3.06
C ARG A 43 19.51 -26.65 1.56
N PRO A 44 20.57 -26.83 0.77
CA PRO A 44 20.42 -27.25 -0.62
C PRO A 44 19.86 -28.68 -0.71
N LYS A 45 19.13 -28.98 -1.79
CA LYS A 45 18.71 -30.36 -2.10
C LYS A 45 19.93 -31.29 -2.14
N ARG A 46 19.77 -32.51 -1.61
CA ARG A 46 20.82 -33.56 -1.55
C ARG A 46 21.58 -33.66 -2.88
N GLY A 47 22.91 -33.51 -2.83
CA GLY A 47 23.81 -33.85 -3.94
C GLY A 47 24.72 -32.73 -4.46
N SER A 48 24.62 -31.49 -3.96
CA SER A 48 25.52 -30.39 -4.35
C SER A 48 26.58 -30.13 -3.28
N ALA A 49 27.84 -30.04 -3.69
CA ALA A 49 28.99 -29.76 -2.82
C ALA A 49 28.75 -28.49 -2.00
N SER A 50 28.96 -28.64 -0.69
CA SER A 50 28.54 -27.75 0.38
C SER A 50 29.30 -26.41 0.38
N SER A 51 28.72 -25.36 -0.19
CA SER A 51 28.89 -24.00 0.34
C SER A 51 27.56 -23.57 0.96
N LEU A 52 27.55 -23.47 2.29
CA LEU A 52 26.40 -22.98 3.05
C LEU A 52 26.22 -21.50 2.71
N LEU A 53 25.34 -21.18 1.77
CA LEU A 53 24.96 -19.80 1.50
C LEU A 53 23.97 -19.36 2.60
N MET A 54 24.48 -18.70 3.63
CA MET A 54 23.66 -18.08 4.66
C MET A 54 22.98 -16.84 4.08
N CYS A 55 21.68 -16.91 3.83
CA CYS A 55 20.87 -15.73 3.55
C CYS A 55 20.51 -15.07 4.88
N GLN A 56 21.24 -14.03 5.27
CA GLN A 56 20.88 -13.23 6.43
C GLN A 56 19.84 -12.19 6.01
N MET A 57 18.62 -12.33 6.54
CA MET A 57 17.60 -11.29 6.45
C MET A 57 17.74 -10.40 7.69
N THR A 58 18.23 -9.19 7.50
CA THR A 58 18.29 -8.16 8.54
C THR A 58 17.10 -7.22 8.37
N TRP A 59 16.36 -7.01 9.44
CA TRP A 59 15.34 -5.96 9.47
C TRP A 59 16.03 -4.61 9.40
N SER A 60 15.60 -3.74 8.48
CA SER A 60 16.03 -2.34 8.50
C SER A 60 15.52 -1.69 9.78
N LYS A 61 16.43 -1.09 10.55
CA LYS A 61 16.08 -0.24 11.71
C LYS A 61 15.65 1.17 11.27
N THR A 62 15.73 1.46 9.97
CA THR A 62 15.44 2.78 9.41
C THR A 62 14.15 2.71 8.61
N ALA A 63 13.20 3.59 8.94
CA ALA A 63 12.00 3.81 8.15
C ALA A 63 12.35 4.53 6.83
N ILE A 64 11.62 4.22 5.77
CA ILE A 64 11.73 4.91 4.48
C ILE A 64 10.40 5.59 4.16
N THR A 65 10.46 6.75 3.52
CA THR A 65 9.27 7.40 2.97
C THR A 65 8.89 6.72 1.66
N ILE A 66 7.68 6.13 1.63
CA ILE A 66 7.16 5.45 0.43
C ILE A 66 6.22 6.38 -0.37
N ALA A 67 5.58 7.32 0.31
CA ALA A 67 4.69 8.30 -0.30
C ALA A 67 4.80 9.67 0.38
N GLY A 68 4.65 10.73 -0.41
CA GLY A 68 4.89 12.11 0.04
C GLY A 68 6.37 12.48 0.08
N MET A 69 6.66 13.69 0.55
CA MET A 69 8.01 14.22 0.63
C MET A 69 8.71 13.78 1.93
N ALA A 70 9.98 13.35 1.82
CA ALA A 70 10.76 12.88 2.97
C ALA A 70 11.10 13.98 3.98
N ASP A 71 11.08 15.24 3.56
CA ASP A 71 11.26 16.42 4.42
C ASP A 71 9.98 16.84 5.17
N GLY A 72 8.86 16.12 4.95
CA GLY A 72 7.58 16.41 5.57
C GLY A 72 6.83 17.61 4.96
N THR A 73 7.32 18.16 3.84
CA THR A 73 6.61 19.24 3.14
C THR A 73 5.29 18.75 2.57
N GLU A 74 4.22 19.49 2.85
CA GLU A 74 2.92 19.23 2.24
C GLU A 74 2.75 19.92 0.88
N GLY A 75 1.79 19.45 0.10
CA GLY A 75 1.42 20.07 -1.17
C GLY A 75 0.45 19.22 -1.98
N ASN A 76 0.15 19.66 -3.20
CA ASN A 76 -0.81 19.01 -4.10
C ASN A 76 -0.16 18.39 -5.35
N GLY A 77 1.17 18.49 -5.48
CA GLY A 77 1.94 17.84 -6.55
C GLY A 77 1.78 16.31 -6.54
N GLN A 78 2.20 15.66 -7.61
CA GLN A 78 2.09 14.19 -7.75
C GLN A 78 2.91 13.42 -6.71
N ASN A 79 4.01 14.00 -6.24
CA ASN A 79 4.87 13.46 -5.18
C ASN A 79 4.53 13.99 -3.78
N GLN A 80 3.49 14.82 -3.65
CA GLN A 80 3.13 15.48 -2.41
C GLN A 80 1.77 14.99 -1.90
N LEU A 81 1.61 15.09 -0.59
CA LEU A 81 0.37 14.81 0.14
C LEU A 81 0.11 16.02 1.06
N SER A 82 -1.15 16.27 1.42
CA SER A 82 -1.53 17.23 2.45
C SER A 82 -2.50 16.58 3.42
N HIS A 83 -2.06 16.47 4.67
CA HIS A 83 -2.78 15.81 5.76
C HIS A 83 -3.37 14.43 5.38
N PRO A 84 -2.52 13.47 4.96
CA PRO A 84 -3.01 12.13 4.66
C PRO A 84 -3.57 11.46 5.92
N TYR A 85 -4.78 10.91 5.85
CA TYR A 85 -5.49 10.42 7.05
C TYR A 85 -5.37 8.91 7.26
N THR A 86 -5.41 8.13 6.19
CA THR A 86 -5.32 6.66 6.24
C THR A 86 -4.69 6.11 4.98
N LEU A 87 -4.38 4.82 5.02
CA LEU A 87 -3.98 4.05 3.84
C LEU A 87 -4.63 2.67 3.81
N ALA A 88 -4.71 2.10 2.61
CA ALA A 88 -5.03 0.70 2.38
C ALA A 88 -4.00 0.10 1.40
N ILE A 89 -3.72 -1.20 1.54
CA ILE A 89 -2.79 -1.92 0.66
C ILE A 89 -3.64 -2.80 -0.26
N GLY A 90 -3.52 -2.56 -1.57
CA GLY A 90 -4.16 -3.36 -2.60
C GLY A 90 -3.28 -4.50 -3.07
N GLN A 91 -3.72 -5.16 -4.14
CA GLN A 91 -2.91 -6.16 -4.84
C GLN A 91 -1.61 -5.55 -5.36
N ASN A 92 -0.58 -6.38 -5.54
CA ASN A 92 0.76 -5.96 -5.98
C ASN A 92 1.45 -4.91 -5.10
N HIS A 93 1.02 -4.74 -3.84
CA HIS A 93 1.53 -3.74 -2.90
C HIS A 93 1.33 -2.30 -3.39
N GLU A 94 0.24 -2.06 -4.11
CA GLU A 94 -0.25 -0.72 -4.38
C GLU A 94 -0.78 -0.10 -3.08
N ILE A 95 -0.34 1.11 -2.75
CA ILE A 95 -0.74 1.82 -1.53
C ILE A 95 -1.73 2.91 -1.93
N TYR A 96 -2.93 2.83 -1.37
CA TYR A 96 -4.00 3.79 -1.56
C TYR A 96 -4.05 4.70 -0.34
N ILE A 97 -3.97 6.01 -0.54
CA ILE A 97 -3.84 6.99 0.52
C ILE A 97 -4.96 8.01 0.41
N ALA A 98 -5.65 8.27 1.52
CA ALA A 98 -6.60 9.36 1.60
C ALA A 98 -5.83 10.66 1.79
N ASP A 99 -5.63 11.39 0.70
CA ASP A 99 -4.95 12.69 0.66
C ASP A 99 -5.98 13.78 1.00
N SER A 100 -6.36 13.83 2.27
CA SER A 100 -7.63 14.40 2.73
C SER A 100 -7.78 15.89 2.42
N HIS A 101 -6.74 16.71 2.66
CA HIS A 101 -6.83 18.15 2.39
C HIS A 101 -6.77 18.47 0.89
N ASN A 102 -6.29 17.53 0.07
CA ASN A 102 -6.34 17.62 -1.38
C ASN A 102 -7.61 16.96 -1.97
N ASN A 103 -8.58 16.54 -1.15
CA ASN A 103 -9.87 15.97 -1.58
C ASN A 103 -9.76 14.85 -2.61
N ARG A 104 -8.74 13.98 -2.48
CA ARG A 104 -8.47 12.91 -3.44
C ARG A 104 -7.97 11.64 -2.75
N ILE A 105 -8.07 10.51 -3.46
CA ILE A 105 -7.39 9.27 -3.11
C ILE A 105 -6.22 9.08 -4.07
N GLN A 106 -5.02 8.91 -3.53
CA GLN A 106 -3.79 8.70 -4.29
C GLN A 106 -3.37 7.23 -4.24
N LYS A 107 -3.04 6.65 -5.39
CA LYS A 107 -2.39 5.34 -5.49
C LYS A 107 -0.89 5.50 -5.73
N TRP A 108 -0.09 4.81 -4.94
CA TRP A 108 1.37 4.78 -5.01
C TRP A 108 1.86 3.34 -5.16
N THR A 109 2.89 3.14 -5.97
CA THR A 109 3.61 1.87 -6.02
C THR A 109 4.96 2.05 -5.32
N MET A 110 5.47 0.99 -4.71
CA MET A 110 6.81 1.00 -4.12
C MET A 110 7.84 1.56 -5.12
N ASN A 111 8.60 2.57 -4.70
CA ASN A 111 9.65 3.24 -5.48
C ASN A 111 9.19 4.03 -6.72
N SER A 112 7.89 4.34 -6.92
CA SER A 112 7.48 5.22 -8.04
C SER A 112 7.93 6.67 -7.87
N GLY A 113 8.06 7.14 -6.62
CA GLY A 113 8.36 8.54 -6.29
C GLY A 113 7.19 9.50 -6.51
N THR A 114 6.14 9.08 -7.22
CA THR A 114 4.91 9.84 -7.45
C THR A 114 3.67 8.96 -7.28
N GLY A 115 2.56 9.61 -6.93
CA GLY A 115 1.24 9.02 -6.87
C GLY A 115 0.37 9.38 -8.08
N THR A 116 -0.65 8.56 -8.29
CA THR A 116 -1.70 8.78 -9.29
C THR A 116 -3.04 8.96 -8.60
N THR A 117 -3.83 9.95 -9.00
CA THR A 117 -5.18 10.15 -8.47
C THR A 117 -6.11 9.09 -9.03
N VAL A 118 -6.72 8.31 -8.13
CA VAL A 118 -7.62 7.20 -8.49
C VAL A 118 -9.07 7.46 -8.08
N ALA A 119 -9.32 8.44 -7.21
CA ALA A 119 -10.65 8.96 -6.91
C ALA A 119 -10.56 10.42 -6.46
N GLY A 120 -11.60 11.21 -6.72
CA GLY A 120 -11.57 12.67 -6.56
C GLY A 120 -11.12 13.38 -7.83
N ASN A 121 -11.31 14.70 -7.86
CA ASN A 121 -10.82 15.52 -8.97
C ASN A 121 -9.29 15.66 -8.89
N ALA A 122 -8.60 15.56 -10.02
CA ALA A 122 -7.13 15.61 -10.06
C ALA A 122 -6.55 16.96 -9.56
N ASP A 123 -7.32 18.04 -9.71
CA ASP A 123 -6.99 19.37 -9.21
C ASP A 123 -7.28 19.55 -7.70
N GLY A 124 -7.85 18.54 -7.05
CA GLY A 124 -8.23 18.56 -5.64
C GLY A 124 -9.46 19.40 -5.30
N SER A 125 -10.22 19.82 -6.31
CA SER A 125 -11.48 20.52 -6.10
C SER A 125 -12.51 19.63 -5.39
N SER A 126 -13.13 20.17 -4.33
CA SER A 126 -14.14 19.45 -3.56
C SER A 126 -15.55 19.59 -4.16
N GLY A 127 -16.45 18.70 -3.78
CA GLY A 127 -17.85 18.76 -4.24
C GLY A 127 -18.66 17.53 -3.86
N LEU A 128 -19.95 17.55 -4.22
CA LEU A 128 -20.93 16.50 -3.91
C LEU A 128 -21.16 15.50 -5.06
N SER A 129 -20.59 15.75 -6.24
CA SER A 129 -20.73 14.85 -7.40
C SER A 129 -20.11 13.48 -7.12
N ASN A 130 -20.30 12.52 -8.02
CA ASN A 130 -19.66 11.21 -7.93
C ASN A 130 -18.17 11.22 -8.32
N THR A 131 -17.66 12.34 -8.82
CA THR A 131 -16.25 12.54 -9.16
C THR A 131 -15.49 13.33 -8.09
N ALA A 132 -16.19 14.18 -7.33
CA ALA A 132 -15.60 15.07 -6.34
C ALA A 132 -15.75 14.49 -4.92
N LEU A 133 -14.77 14.76 -4.07
CA LEU A 133 -14.73 14.34 -2.67
C LEU A 133 -14.59 15.56 -1.76
N HIS A 134 -14.75 15.37 -0.46
CA HIS A 134 -14.55 16.41 0.54
C HIS A 134 -14.00 15.80 1.85
N PHE A 135 -12.70 15.98 2.06
CA PHE A 135 -11.92 15.32 3.12
C PHE A 135 -12.18 13.81 3.22
N PRO A 136 -11.80 13.03 2.19
CA PRO A 136 -11.86 11.59 2.30
C PRO A 136 -11.00 11.10 3.48
N ALA A 137 -11.44 10.03 4.15
CA ALA A 137 -10.73 9.46 5.30
C ALA A 137 -10.62 7.93 5.16
N GLY A 138 -11.22 7.14 6.05
CA GLY A 138 -11.12 5.67 6.09
C GLY A 138 -11.24 5.02 4.70
N ILE A 139 -10.29 4.16 4.30
CA ILE A 139 -10.30 3.40 3.04
C ILE A 139 -10.22 1.91 3.39
N VAL A 140 -11.03 1.11 2.70
CA VAL A 140 -10.87 -0.35 2.63
C VAL A 140 -10.99 -0.81 1.18
N LEU A 141 -10.32 -1.91 0.87
CA LEU A 141 -10.31 -2.51 -0.47
C LEU A 141 -10.94 -3.89 -0.42
N ASP A 142 -11.64 -4.27 -1.49
CA ASP A 142 -12.03 -5.66 -1.70
C ASP A 142 -10.95 -6.46 -2.45
N LYS A 143 -11.21 -7.74 -2.70
CA LYS A 143 -10.27 -8.66 -3.38
C LYS A 143 -9.98 -8.31 -4.86
N TYR A 144 -10.67 -7.32 -5.42
CA TYR A 144 -10.47 -6.82 -6.78
C TYR A 144 -9.89 -5.40 -6.78
N ASP A 145 -9.47 -4.89 -5.61
CA ASP A 145 -9.08 -3.51 -5.35
C ASP A 145 -10.16 -2.46 -5.64
N ASN A 146 -11.44 -2.84 -5.58
CA ASN A 146 -12.50 -1.83 -5.51
C ASN A 146 -12.46 -1.19 -4.12
N MET A 147 -12.68 0.12 -4.09
CA MET A 147 -12.49 0.93 -2.89
C MET A 147 -13.84 1.25 -2.25
N TYR A 148 -13.88 1.13 -0.93
CA TYR A 148 -14.91 1.74 -0.11
C TYR A 148 -14.23 2.74 0.81
N PHE A 149 -14.71 3.97 0.82
CA PHE A 149 -14.11 4.99 1.67
C PHE A 149 -15.11 6.02 2.18
N THR A 150 -14.79 6.63 3.30
CA THR A 150 -15.61 7.70 3.89
C THR A 150 -15.28 9.03 3.22
N ASP A 151 -16.26 9.65 2.58
CA ASP A 151 -16.19 11.01 2.08
C ASP A 151 -16.71 11.95 3.18
N ARG A 152 -15.81 12.26 4.12
CA ARG A 152 -16.15 12.61 5.52
C ARG A 152 -17.06 13.82 5.62
N GLU A 153 -16.73 14.91 4.95
CA GLU A 153 -17.49 16.17 5.03
C GLU A 153 -18.69 16.21 4.08
N ASN A 154 -18.86 15.17 3.26
CA ASN A 154 -20.06 14.94 2.47
C ASN A 154 -21.02 13.95 3.13
N HIS A 155 -20.69 13.44 4.32
CA HIS A 155 -21.52 12.56 5.15
C HIS A 155 -21.96 11.27 4.42
N ARG A 156 -21.06 10.70 3.61
CA ARG A 156 -21.34 9.50 2.82
C ARG A 156 -20.17 8.52 2.79
N VAL A 157 -20.48 7.26 2.52
CA VAL A 157 -19.53 6.23 2.15
C VAL A 157 -19.62 6.06 0.64
N MET A 158 -18.48 6.13 -0.03
CA MET A 158 -18.37 5.96 -1.47
C MET A 158 -17.88 4.54 -1.79
N TYR A 159 -18.44 3.97 -2.86
CA TYR A 159 -17.89 2.82 -3.55
C TYR A 159 -17.27 3.30 -4.87
N TRP A 160 -16.06 2.84 -5.18
CA TRP A 160 -15.35 3.18 -6.40
C TRP A 160 -14.73 1.91 -6.99
N GLU A 161 -15.22 1.51 -8.16
CA GLU A 161 -14.68 0.37 -8.90
C GLU A 161 -13.28 0.68 -9.42
N LYS A 162 -12.37 -0.30 -9.41
CA LYS A 162 -11.00 -0.12 -9.86
C LYS A 162 -10.98 0.48 -11.28
N ASP A 163 -10.16 1.52 -11.48
CA ASP A 163 -9.97 2.24 -12.74
C ASP A 163 -11.24 2.92 -13.31
N ALA A 164 -12.35 2.96 -12.55
CA ALA A 164 -13.54 3.67 -12.97
C ALA A 164 -13.34 5.19 -12.94
N PRO A 165 -13.96 5.94 -13.87
CA PRO A 165 -13.81 7.40 -13.92
C PRO A 165 -14.57 8.14 -12.81
N GLN A 166 -15.50 7.47 -12.13
CA GLN A 166 -16.30 8.03 -11.04
C GLN A 166 -16.79 6.93 -10.09
N GLY A 167 -17.12 7.30 -8.86
CA GLY A 167 -17.69 6.41 -7.86
C GLY A 167 -19.22 6.45 -7.82
N SER A 168 -19.75 5.90 -6.73
CA SER A 168 -21.16 5.98 -6.36
C SER A 168 -21.29 6.05 -4.84
N THR A 169 -22.38 6.63 -4.35
CA THR A 169 -22.68 6.56 -2.91
C THR A 169 -23.11 5.15 -2.54
N TYR A 170 -22.32 4.50 -1.70
CA TYR A 170 -22.62 3.18 -1.14
C TYR A 170 -23.58 3.28 0.04
N ALA A 171 -23.37 4.27 0.92
CA ALA A 171 -24.23 4.52 2.07
C ALA A 171 -24.21 6.01 2.48
N GLY A 172 -25.31 6.48 3.10
CA GLY A 172 -25.48 7.87 3.51
C GLY A 172 -26.16 8.74 2.44
N THR A 173 -26.54 9.96 2.83
CA THR A 173 -27.15 10.95 1.91
C THR A 173 -26.25 12.17 1.81
N PRO A 174 -25.74 12.49 0.61
CA PRO A 174 -24.93 13.69 0.41
C PRO A 174 -25.72 14.96 0.78
N GLY A 175 -25.10 15.90 1.49
CA GLY A 175 -25.60 17.28 1.61
C GLY A 175 -26.64 17.57 2.70
N ASN A 176 -27.05 16.60 3.53
CA ASN A 176 -27.87 16.92 4.70
C ASN A 176 -26.97 17.36 5.86
N ARG A 177 -26.89 18.68 6.06
CA ARG A 177 -26.51 19.27 7.34
C ARG A 177 -27.76 19.29 8.21
N PHE A 178 -27.76 18.52 9.31
CA PHE A 178 -28.76 18.69 10.36
C PHE A 178 -28.52 19.99 11.12
#